data_AF-A0AA86SHE5-F1
#
_entry.id   AF-A0AA86SHE5-F1
#
_cell.length_a   1.000
_cell.length_b   1.000
_cell.length_c   1.000
_cell.angle_alpha   90.00
_cell.angle_beta   90.00
_cell.angle_gamma   90.00
#
_symmetry.space_group_name_H-M   'P 1'
#
loop_
_entity.id
_entity.type
_entity.pdbx_description
1 polymer ?
#
loop_
_entity_poly.entity_id
_entity_poly.type
_entity_poly.pdbx_seq_one_letter_code
_entity_poly.pdbx_strand_id
1 'polypeptide(L)'
;MASSSMSATGSWSAKDNKAFERALAVYDKDTPDRWYNVAKAVGGGKTPEEVKRHYELLLRDVRHIESGQVPFPNYKQSGGSEEEKRLRNMKLQ
;
A
#
# COMPACT_ATOMS: atom_id res chain seq x y z
N MET A 1 -8.65 -31.81 12.04
CA MET A 1 -8.40 -31.45 10.64
C MET A 1 -9.21 -30.21 10.32
N ALA A 2 -8.55 -29.06 10.12
CA ALA A 2 -9.21 -27.83 9.68
C ALA A 2 -8.27 -27.12 8.69
N SER A 3 -8.55 -27.40 7.42
CA SER A 3 -8.24 -26.64 6.20
C SER A 3 -7.00 -25.74 6.19
N SER A 4 -5.86 -26.31 5.80
CA SER A 4 -4.83 -25.58 5.06
C SER A 4 -5.40 -25.21 3.69
N SER A 5 -6.06 -24.06 3.58
CA SER A 5 -6.57 -23.58 2.29
C SER A 5 -6.20 -22.12 2.07
N MET A 6 -5.32 -21.94 1.08
CA MET A 6 -5.16 -20.74 0.25
C MET A 6 -4.38 -19.61 0.95
N SER A 7 -3.08 -19.47 0.73
CA SER A 7 -2.59 -18.79 -0.47
C SER A 7 -1.12 -19.14 -0.74
N ALA A 8 -0.88 -20.23 -1.48
CA ALA A 8 0.38 -20.46 -2.17
C ALA A 8 0.37 -19.79 -3.56
N THR A 9 -0.16 -18.56 -3.67
CA THR A 9 0.07 -17.71 -4.84
C THR A 9 1.45 -17.08 -4.65
N GLY A 10 2.39 -17.38 -5.55
CA GLY A 10 3.81 -17.06 -5.40
C GLY A 10 4.08 -15.70 -4.77
N SER A 11 4.65 -15.71 -3.56
CA SER A 11 4.89 -14.55 -2.70
C SER A 11 5.39 -13.33 -3.48
N TRP A 12 4.64 -12.23 -3.43
CA TRP A 12 5.09 -10.94 -3.94
C TRP A 12 6.24 -10.44 -3.06
N SER A 13 7.47 -10.46 -3.58
CA SER A 13 8.59 -9.88 -2.85
C SER A 13 8.46 -8.35 -2.80
N ALA A 14 9.14 -7.70 -1.86
CA ALA A 14 9.20 -6.25 -1.81
C ALA A 14 9.73 -5.64 -3.13
N LYS A 15 10.64 -6.34 -3.81
CA LYS A 15 11.17 -5.93 -5.11
C LYS A 15 10.09 -6.00 -6.20
N ASP A 16 9.34 -7.10 -6.25
CA ASP A 16 8.25 -7.29 -7.21
C ASP A 16 7.15 -6.25 -6.99
N ASN A 17 6.76 -6.03 -5.73
CA ASN A 17 5.74 -5.04 -5.39
C ASN A 17 6.16 -3.62 -5.80
N LYS A 18 7.43 -3.26 -5.55
CA LYS A 18 7.96 -1.96 -5.98
C LYS A 18 8.00 -1.84 -7.51
N ALA A 19 8.26 -2.93 -8.24
CA ALA A 19 8.22 -2.94 -9.70
C ALA A 19 6.77 -2.80 -10.22
N PHE A 20 5.83 -3.47 -9.56
CA PHE A 20 4.40 -3.38 -9.85
C PHE A 20 3.86 -1.97 -9.66
N GLU A 21 4.16 -1.30 -8.54
CA GLU A 21 3.73 0.09 -8.31
C GLU A 21 4.28 1.04 -9.39
N ARG A 22 5.57 0.90 -9.76
CA ARG A 22 6.15 1.67 -10.86
C ARG A 22 5.45 1.39 -12.19
N ALA A 23 5.13 0.13 -12.48
CA ALA A 23 4.43 -0.25 -13.69
C ALA A 23 3.00 0.31 -13.74
N LEU A 24 2.28 0.34 -12.61
CA LEU A 24 0.95 0.97 -12.52
C LEU A 24 0.98 2.48 -12.80
N ALA A 25 2.09 3.16 -12.47
CA ALA A 25 2.28 4.57 -12.76
C ALA A 25 2.52 4.85 -14.26
N VAL A 26 3.07 3.88 -15.00
CA VAL A 26 3.32 3.98 -16.45
C VAL A 26 2.09 3.53 -17.25
N TYR A 27 1.45 2.44 -16.82
CA TYR A 27 0.29 1.85 -17.47
C TYR A 27 -0.97 2.17 -16.68
N ASP A 28 -1.61 3.28 -17.04
CA ASP A 28 -2.83 3.77 -16.44
C ASP A 28 -4.06 2.87 -16.74
N LYS A 29 -5.23 3.31 -16.31
CA LYS A 29 -6.49 2.56 -16.46
C LYS A 29 -6.98 2.45 -17.92
N ASP A 30 -6.55 3.35 -18.80
CA ASP A 30 -7.02 3.45 -20.18
C ASP A 30 -6.04 2.76 -21.15
N THR A 31 -4.90 2.30 -20.64
CA THR A 31 -3.90 1.52 -21.36
C THR A 31 -4.48 0.19 -21.87
N PRO A 32 -4.48 -0.07 -23.20
CA PRO A 32 -4.84 -1.37 -23.75
C PRO A 32 -3.92 -2.48 -23.22
N ASP A 33 -4.47 -3.67 -22.99
CA ASP A 33 -3.73 -4.83 -22.46
C ASP A 33 -2.92 -4.52 -21.20
N ARG A 34 -3.43 -3.60 -20.36
CA ARG A 34 -2.75 -3.09 -19.16
C ARG A 34 -2.06 -4.18 -18.34
N TRP A 35 -2.77 -5.26 -18.01
CA TRP A 35 -2.25 -6.31 -17.14
C TRP A 35 -1.13 -7.12 -17.78
N TYR A 36 -1.17 -7.29 -19.11
CA TYR A 36 -0.06 -7.89 -19.85
C TYR A 36 1.18 -7.01 -19.80
N ASN A 37 1.02 -5.71 -20.04
CA ASN A 37 2.12 -4.74 -19.98
C ASN A 37 2.73 -4.63 -18.58
N VAL A 38 1.90 -4.60 -17.54
CA VAL A 38 2.36 -4.58 -16.15
C VAL A 38 3.08 -5.89 -15.79
N ALA A 39 2.55 -7.05 -16.16
CA ALA A 39 3.20 -8.35 -15.92
C ALA A 39 4.59 -8.43 -16.57
N LYS A 40 4.70 -7.96 -17.82
CA LYS A 40 5.97 -7.85 -18.54
C LYS A 40 6.96 -6.93 -17.83
N ALA A 41 6.51 -5.79 -17.30
CA ALA A 41 7.35 -4.82 -16.62
C ALA A 41 7.79 -5.25 -15.22
N VAL A 42 6.93 -5.98 -14.49
CA VAL A 42 7.29 -6.61 -13.20
C VAL A 42 8.35 -7.69 -13.42
N GLY A 43 8.21 -8.47 -14.50
CA GLY A 43 9.11 -9.57 -14.83
C GLY A 43 8.93 -10.76 -13.88
N GLY A 44 9.94 -11.62 -13.79
CA GLY A 44 9.94 -12.75 -12.85
C GLY A 44 8.88 -13.82 -13.12
N GLY A 45 8.30 -13.85 -14.32
CA GLY A 45 7.30 -14.85 -14.72
C GLY A 45 5.88 -14.60 -14.17
N LYS A 46 5.58 -13.41 -13.63
CA LYS A 46 4.23 -13.08 -13.20
C LYS A 46 3.26 -13.08 -14.38
N THR A 47 2.09 -13.70 -14.20
CA THR A 47 1.05 -13.69 -15.24
C THR A 47 0.17 -12.45 -15.14
N PRO A 48 -0.51 -12.04 -16.24
CA PRO A 48 -1.49 -10.95 -16.19
C PRO A 48 -2.58 -11.16 -15.13
N GLU A 49 -3.00 -12.40 -14.91
CA GLU A 49 -4.01 -12.78 -13.92
C GLU A 49 -3.50 -12.61 -12.48
N GLU A 50 -2.24 -12.97 -12.22
CA GLU A 50 -1.60 -12.75 -10.91
C GLU A 50 -1.47 -11.26 -10.59
N VAL A 51 -1.08 -10.46 -11.59
CA VAL A 51 -0.99 -9.00 -11.47
C VAL A 51 -2.36 -8.38 -11.21
N LYS A 52 -3.39 -8.80 -11.96
CA LYS A 52 -4.76 -8.31 -11.77
C LYS A 52 -5.27 -8.64 -10.37
N ARG A 53 -5.05 -9.88 -9.88
CA ARG A 53 -5.42 -10.29 -8.52
C ARG A 53 -4.70 -9.43 -7.46
N HIS A 54 -3.41 -9.14 -7.66
CA HIS A 54 -2.66 -8.30 -6.73
C HIS A 54 -3.18 -6.86 -6.69
N TYR A 55 -3.58 -6.32 -7.84
CA TYR A 55 -4.24 -5.01 -7.94
C TYR A 55 -5.60 -4.97 -7.22
N GLU A 56 -6.41 -6.02 -7.33
CA GLU A 56 -7.70 -6.11 -6.64
C GLU A 56 -7.53 -6.12 -5.11
N LEU A 57 -6.47 -6.79 -4.60
CA LEU A 57 -6.11 -6.76 -3.19
C LEU A 57 -5.66 -5.37 -2.75
N LEU A 58 -4.82 -4.69 -3.53
CA LEU A 58 -4.42 -3.30 -3.26
C LEU A 58 -5.64 -2.37 -3.15
N LEU A 59 -6.59 -2.46 -4.08
CA LEU A 59 -7.82 -1.67 -4.02
C LEU A 59 -8.67 -1.99 -2.79
N ARG A 60 -8.71 -3.26 -2.38
CA ARG A 60 -9.41 -3.67 -1.17
C ARG A 60 -8.76 -3.05 0.07
N ASP A 61 -7.44 -3.03 0.15
CA ASP A 61 -6.72 -2.47 1.29
C ASP A 61 -6.89 -0.94 1.37
N VAL A 62 -6.80 -0.25 0.22
CA VAL A 62 -7.10 1.20 0.14
C VAL A 62 -8.52 1.50 0.64
N ARG A 63 -9.52 0.73 0.21
CA ARG A 63 -10.91 0.92 0.70
C ARG A 63 -11.04 0.71 2.21
N HIS A 64 -10.34 -0.26 2.79
CA HIS A 64 -10.35 -0.45 4.25
C HIS A 64 -9.67 0.70 4.99
N ILE A 65 -8.61 1.28 4.42
CA ILE A 65 -7.95 2.48 4.96
C ILE A 65 -8.90 3.67 4.94
N GLU A 66 -9.51 3.93 3.78
CA GLU A 66 -10.41 5.07 3.58
C GLU A 66 -11.72 4.95 4.38
N SER A 67 -12.20 3.74 4.63
CA SER A 67 -13.40 3.48 5.46
C SER A 67 -13.13 3.53 6.97
N GLY A 68 -11.88 3.77 7.39
CA GLY A 68 -11.50 3.78 8.81
C GLY A 68 -11.53 2.40 9.45
N GLN A 69 -11.48 1.32 8.66
CA GLN A 69 -11.52 -0.06 9.14
C GLN A 69 -10.14 -0.64 9.48
N VAL A 70 -9.11 0.21 9.56
CA VAL A 70 -7.78 -0.14 10.06
C VAL A 70 -7.52 0.62 11.35
N PRO A 71 -7.11 -0.07 12.43
CA PRO A 71 -6.74 0.60 13.66
C PRO A 71 -5.51 1.49 13.40
N PHE A 72 -5.62 2.78 13.72
CA PHE A 72 -4.46 3.65 13.73
C PHE A 72 -3.51 3.21 14.85
N PRO A 73 -2.20 3.11 14.58
CA PRO A 73 -1.23 2.92 15.64
C PRO A 73 -1.35 4.05 16.66
N ASN A 74 -1.29 3.71 17.95
CA ASN A 74 -1.20 4.72 19.00
C ASN A 74 0.21 5.35 18.98
N TYR A 75 0.43 6.27 18.06
CA TYR A 75 1.65 7.08 18.02
C TYR A 75 1.67 7.93 19.27
N LYS A 76 2.54 7.61 20.24
CA LYS A 76 2.82 8.49 21.37
C LYS A 76 3.15 9.86 20.80
N GLN A 77 2.33 10.87 21.12
CA GLN A 77 2.62 12.26 20.76
C GLN A 77 3.87 12.73 21.53
N SER A 78 5.04 12.46 20.96
CA SER A 78 6.27 13.14 21.33
C SER A 78 6.22 14.52 20.68
N GLY A 79 5.64 15.53 21.34
CA GLY A 79 5.77 16.89 20.78
C GLY A 79 4.94 18.03 21.36
N GLY A 80 4.00 17.80 22.27
CA GLY A 80 3.24 18.90 22.88
C GLY A 80 3.91 19.45 24.14
N SER A 81 5.04 20.16 24.05
CA SER A 81 5.41 21.03 25.18
C SER A 81 6.29 22.24 24.87
N GLU A 82 7.01 22.31 23.74
CA GLU A 82 7.90 23.47 23.53
C GLU A 82 7.15 24.72 23.05
N GLU A 83 6.18 24.58 22.15
CA GLU A 83 5.43 25.73 21.64
C GLU A 83 4.50 26.33 22.71
N GLU A 84 3.85 25.49 23.51
CA GLU A 84 3.10 25.94 24.70
C GLU A 84 3.98 26.53 25.81
N LYS A 85 5.23 26.05 25.98
CA LYS A 85 6.19 26.66 26.92
C LYS A 85 6.65 28.02 26.42
N ARG A 86 6.95 28.14 25.12
CA ARG A 86 7.31 29.42 24.47
C ARG A 86 6.17 30.43 24.56
N LEU A 87 4.94 30.03 24.27
CA LEU A 87 3.76 30.89 24.38
C LEU A 87 3.43 31.29 25.83
N ARG A 88 3.71 30.42 26.82
CA ARG A 88 3.61 30.78 28.25
C ARG A 88 4.68 31.78 28.67
N ASN A 89 5.93 31.60 28.23
CA ASN A 89 7.03 32.51 28.56
C ASN A 89 6.88 33.89 27.92
N MET A 90 6.20 34.01 26.78
CA MET A 90 5.91 35.31 26.13
C MET A 90 4.71 36.06 26.74
N LYS A 91 3.86 35.40 27.53
CA LYS A 91 2.70 36.04 28.22
C LYS A 91 3.03 36.55 29.62
N LEU A 92 4.28 36.40 30.07
CA LEU A 92 4.76 36.77 31.41
C LEU A 92 5.69 38.01 31.40
N GLN A 93 5.73 38.77 30.30
CA GLN A 93 6.42 40.07 30.20
C GLN A 93 5.43 41.20 29.97
#